data_AF-A0A9X1LSX5-F1
#
_entry.id   AF-A0A9X1LSX5-F1
#
_cell.length_a   1.000
_cell.length_b   1.000
_cell.length_c   1.000
_cell.angle_alpha   90.00
_cell.angle_beta   90.00
_cell.angle_gamma   90.00
#
_symmetry.space_group_name_H-M   'P 1'
#
loop_
_entity.id
_entity.type
_entity.pdbx_description
1 polymer ?
#
loop_
_entity_poly.entity_id
_entity_poly.type
_entity_poly.pdbx_seq_one_letter_code
_entity_poly.pdbx_strand_id
1 'polypeptide(L)'
;MAVSQTRRARASRRRARRVAAADNDLTVEEWEALVEAWAACAYCGDEGGALQKDCVQPISRGGRYTFENVVPACRSCNASKSNDEVTGWLRRKRLDERAFLLRHIEILRAWRGDVASAHEPVGVVVDAAPAAAEPAGAASP
;
A
#
# COMPACT_ATOMS: atom_id res chain seq x y z
N MET A 1 38.03 -5.81 9.92
CA MET A 1 37.46 -4.46 9.83
C MET A 1 36.55 -4.21 11.03
N ALA A 2 36.79 -3.18 11.83
CA ALA A 2 35.99 -2.89 13.02
C ALA A 2 34.59 -2.41 12.62
N VAL A 3 33.56 -3.20 12.96
CA VAL A 3 32.17 -2.86 12.67
C VAL A 3 31.79 -1.64 13.49
N SER A 4 31.51 -0.50 12.85
CA SER A 4 31.03 0.71 13.52
C SER A 4 29.86 0.37 14.46
N GLN A 5 30.09 0.61 15.75
CA GLN A 5 29.18 0.30 16.87
C GLN A 5 28.23 1.45 17.19
N THR A 6 28.13 2.47 16.33
CA THR A 6 27.23 3.60 16.58
C THR A 6 25.76 3.14 16.58
N ARG A 7 24.92 3.82 17.37
CA ARG A 7 23.46 3.55 17.39
C ARG A 7 22.87 3.65 15.97
N ARG A 8 23.31 4.63 15.18
CA ARG A 8 22.90 4.83 13.78
C ARG A 8 23.29 3.65 12.87
N ALA A 9 24.53 3.18 12.97
CA ALA A 9 24.99 2.04 12.18
C ALA A 9 24.21 0.76 12.54
N ARG A 10 23.90 0.54 13.82
CA ARG A 10 23.06 -0.59 14.26
C ARG A 10 21.63 -0.49 13.74
N ALA A 11 21.01 0.69 13.80
CA ALA A 11 19.67 0.94 13.27
C ALA A 11 19.60 0.70 11.75
N SER A 12 20.60 1.20 11.01
CA SER A 12 20.72 0.98 9.56
C SER A 12 20.83 -0.51 9.22
N ARG A 13 21.72 -1.25 9.88
CA ARG A 13 21.85 -2.70 9.70
C ARG A 13 20.57 -3.46 10.01
N ARG A 14 19.86 -3.10 11.09
CA ARG A 14 18.57 -3.72 11.44
C ARG A 14 17.51 -3.44 10.38
N ARG A 15 17.44 -2.21 9.86
CA ARG A 15 16.53 -1.86 8.75
C ARG A 15 16.86 -2.69 7.50
N ALA A 16 18.13 -2.70 7.08
CA ALA A 16 18.56 -3.43 5.89
C ALA A 16 18.19 -4.92 5.96
N ARG A 17 18.40 -5.57 7.12
CA ARG A 17 18.00 -6.98 7.32
C ARG A 17 16.50 -7.20 7.19
N ARG A 18 15.67 -6.30 7.72
CA ARG A 18 14.21 -6.40 7.63
C ARG A 18 13.72 -6.20 6.20
N VAL A 19 14.32 -5.25 5.48
CA VAL A 19 14.04 -5.04 4.05
C VAL A 19 14.39 -6.32 3.28
N ALA A 20 15.61 -6.85 3.45
CA ALA A 20 16.05 -8.05 2.74
C ALA A 20 15.25 -9.32 3.06
N ALA A 21 14.61 -9.39 4.23
CA ALA A 21 13.77 -10.51 4.64
C ALA A 21 12.30 -10.37 4.18
N ALA A 22 11.90 -9.21 3.66
CA ALA A 22 10.57 -8.97 3.13
C ALA A 22 10.56 -9.25 1.62
N ASP A 23 9.50 -9.88 1.14
CA ASP A 23 9.21 -9.95 -0.30
C ASP A 23 8.80 -8.53 -0.73
N ASN A 24 9.72 -7.86 -1.43
CA ASN A 24 9.57 -6.51 -1.95
C ASN A 24 9.47 -6.66 -3.47
N ASP A 25 8.28 -6.46 -4.01
CA ASP A 25 7.94 -6.69 -5.41
C ASP A 25 7.59 -5.42 -6.18
N LEU A 26 7.57 -4.25 -5.52
CA LEU A 26 7.30 -2.97 -6.18
C LEU A 26 8.28 -2.72 -7.34
N THR A 27 7.75 -2.67 -8.56
CA THR A 27 8.56 -2.42 -9.76
C THR A 27 8.85 -0.92 -9.96
N VAL A 28 9.67 -0.61 -10.97
CA VAL A 28 9.95 0.79 -11.33
C VAL A 28 8.71 1.43 -11.97
N GLU A 29 8.04 0.70 -12.85
CA GLU A 29 6.84 1.12 -13.57
C GLU A 29 5.68 1.35 -12.58
N GLU A 30 5.52 0.44 -11.61
CA GLU A 30 4.56 0.59 -10.52
C GLU A 30 4.84 1.82 -9.65
N TRP A 31 6.11 2.10 -9.38
CA TRP A 31 6.50 3.31 -8.67
C TRP A 31 6.18 4.58 -9.47
N GLU A 32 6.45 4.60 -10.77
CA GLU A 32 6.11 5.72 -11.65
C GLU A 32 4.59 5.92 -11.71
N ALA A 33 3.81 4.84 -11.81
CA ALA A 33 2.35 4.89 -11.74
C ALA A 33 1.84 5.46 -10.40
N LEU A 34 2.47 5.11 -9.27
CA LEU A 34 2.15 5.72 -7.97
C LEU A 34 2.47 7.21 -7.94
N VAL A 35 3.62 7.62 -8.48
CA VAL A 35 4.00 9.05 -8.54
C VAL A 35 3.00 9.84 -9.37
N GLU A 36 2.61 9.33 -10.53
CA GLU A 36 1.62 9.95 -11.40
C GLU A 36 0.23 10.00 -10.74
N ALA A 37 -0.23 8.88 -10.17
CA ALA A 37 -1.55 8.79 -9.56
C ALA A 37 -1.72 9.72 -8.35
N TRP A 38 -0.65 9.97 -7.59
CA TRP A 38 -0.69 10.91 -6.47
C TRP A 38 -0.37 12.35 -6.88
N ALA A 39 0.45 12.57 -7.92
CA ALA A 39 0.96 13.85 -8.43
C ALA A 39 1.72 14.74 -7.42
N ALA A 40 1.63 14.46 -6.13
CA ALA A 40 2.21 15.21 -5.03
C ALA A 40 2.60 14.28 -3.87
N CYS A 41 3.16 14.84 -2.82
CA CYS A 41 3.32 14.13 -1.55
C CYS A 41 1.96 13.65 -1.03
N ALA A 42 1.80 12.33 -0.85
CA ALA A 42 0.57 11.69 -0.41
C ALA A 42 0.06 12.18 0.96
N TYR A 43 0.90 12.87 1.73
CA TYR A 43 0.58 13.31 3.08
C TYR A 43 0.27 14.80 3.18
N CYS A 44 1.15 15.66 2.66
CA CYS A 44 1.00 17.11 2.79
C CYS A 44 0.51 17.80 1.52
N GLY A 45 0.38 17.07 0.40
CA GLY A 45 -0.03 17.62 -0.89
C GLY A 45 1.01 18.52 -1.55
N ASP A 46 2.26 18.53 -1.07
CA ASP A 46 3.33 19.32 -1.68
C ASP A 46 3.78 18.66 -2.99
N GLU A 47 3.65 19.40 -4.09
CA GLU A 47 4.07 19.03 -5.44
C GLU A 47 5.60 19.26 -5.64
N GLY A 48 6.26 19.91 -4.68
CA GLY A 48 7.66 20.26 -4.75
C GLY A 48 8.64 19.13 -4.42
N GLY A 49 9.68 19.00 -5.26
CA GLY A 49 10.89 18.23 -4.95
C GLY A 49 10.80 16.73 -5.25
N ALA A 50 11.92 16.02 -5.00
CA ALA A 50 12.01 14.59 -5.27
C ALA A 50 11.20 13.77 -4.24
N LEU A 51 10.17 13.06 -4.73
CA LEU A 51 9.36 12.15 -3.93
C LEU A 51 10.12 10.87 -3.58
N GLN A 52 9.89 10.37 -2.38
CA GLN A 52 10.51 9.16 -1.84
C GLN A 52 9.47 8.07 -1.63
N LYS A 53 9.85 6.81 -1.77
CA LYS A 53 9.03 5.65 -1.39
C LYS A 53 8.88 5.60 0.13
N ASP A 54 7.67 5.81 0.65
CA ASP A 54 7.35 5.57 2.05
C ASP A 54 6.32 4.44 2.18
N CYS A 55 6.49 3.60 3.19
CA CYS A 55 5.59 2.48 3.45
C CYS A 55 4.47 2.89 4.41
N VAL A 56 3.21 2.80 3.99
CA VAL A 56 2.02 3.09 4.79
C VAL A 56 2.05 2.31 6.12
N GLN A 57 2.24 0.99 6.06
CA GLN A 57 2.67 0.17 7.18
C GLN A 57 4.20 0.11 7.21
N PRO A 58 4.87 0.51 8.30
CA PRO A 58 6.33 0.51 8.35
C PRO A 58 6.90 -0.91 8.32
N ILE A 59 8.07 -1.09 7.69
CA ILE A 59 8.77 -2.38 7.60
C ILE A 59 9.06 -2.99 8.99
N SER A 60 9.28 -2.14 10.00
CA SER A 60 9.47 -2.60 11.37
C SER A 60 8.26 -3.30 12.00
N ARG A 61 7.08 -3.18 11.37
CA ARG A 61 5.81 -3.81 11.75
C ARG A 61 5.26 -4.73 10.65
N GLY A 62 6.11 -5.24 9.77
CA GLY A 62 5.72 -6.21 8.74
C GLY A 62 5.32 -5.61 7.38
N GLY A 63 5.43 -4.29 7.21
CA GLY A 63 5.23 -3.66 5.90
C GLY A 63 6.30 -4.05 4.88
N ARG A 64 5.97 -3.93 3.60
CA ARG A 64 6.77 -4.34 2.44
C ARG A 64 6.81 -3.23 1.39
N TYR A 65 7.78 -3.27 0.48
CA TYR A 65 7.73 -2.42 -0.72
C TYR A 65 6.88 -3.11 -1.79
N THR A 66 5.56 -2.93 -1.72
CA THR A 66 4.58 -3.36 -2.73
C THR A 66 3.77 -2.15 -3.20
N PHE A 67 3.03 -2.27 -4.31
CA PHE A 67 2.16 -1.20 -4.81
C PHE A 67 1.17 -0.73 -3.75
N GLU A 68 0.55 -1.64 -2.99
CA GLU A 68 -0.51 -1.31 -2.05
C GLU A 68 -0.03 -0.66 -0.76
N ASN A 69 1.25 -0.87 -0.41
CA ASN A 69 1.82 -0.39 0.84
C ASN A 69 2.76 0.81 0.63
N VAL A 70 3.09 1.19 -0.59
CA VAL A 70 3.99 2.32 -0.87
C VAL A 70 3.22 3.52 -1.37
N VAL A 71 3.58 4.70 -0.87
CA VAL A 71 3.10 5.99 -1.36
C VAL A 71 4.26 6.96 -1.57
N PRO A 72 4.14 7.92 -2.49
CA PRO A 72 5.12 8.97 -2.66
C PRO A 72 5.04 9.99 -1.51
N ALA A 73 6.17 10.28 -0.89
CA ALA A 73 6.26 11.24 0.20
C ALA A 73 7.44 12.20 0.02
N CYS A 74 7.24 13.47 0.35
CA CYS A 74 8.34 14.44 0.40
C CYS A 74 9.30 14.08 1.54
N ARG A 75 10.54 14.60 1.45
CA ARG A 75 11.62 14.32 2.41
C ARG A 75 11.22 14.62 3.86
N SER A 76 10.50 15.73 4.09
CA SER A 76 10.12 16.17 5.44
C SER A 76 9.07 15.23 6.05
N CYS A 77 8.04 14.85 5.28
CA CYS A 77 7.01 13.93 5.74
C CYS A 77 7.56 12.53 5.98
N ASN A 78 8.34 11.99 5.04
CA ASN A 78 8.95 10.66 5.18
C ASN A 78 9.87 10.59 6.41
N ALA A 79 10.72 11.60 6.61
CA ALA A 79 11.59 11.68 7.79
C ALA A 79 10.78 11.83 9.10
N SER A 80 9.68 12.60 9.07
CA SER A 80 8.82 12.79 10.23
C SER A 80 8.03 11.53 10.61
N LYS A 81 7.55 10.76 9.63
CA LYS A 81 6.79 9.52 9.86
C LYS A 81 7.71 8.39 10.32
N SER A 82 8.88 8.24 9.68
CA SER A 82 9.90 7.28 10.08
C SER A 82 9.35 5.84 10.23
N ASN A 83 9.21 5.34 11.46
CA ASN A 83 8.69 4.00 11.75
C ASN A 83 7.30 4.04 12.41
N ASP A 84 6.61 5.17 12.39
CA ASP A 84 5.25 5.28 12.90
C ASP A 84 4.24 4.74 11.89
N GLU A 85 3.12 4.21 12.39
CA GLU A 85 1.98 3.85 11.55
C GLU A 85 1.32 5.10 10.99
N VAL A 86 0.86 5.03 9.73
CA VAL A 86 0.39 6.19 8.98
C VAL A 86 -0.72 6.97 9.70
N THR A 87 -1.75 6.29 10.20
CA THR A 87 -2.95 6.94 10.76
C THR A 87 -2.63 7.63 12.08
N GLY A 88 -1.90 6.95 12.97
CA GLY A 88 -1.42 7.52 14.22
C GLY A 88 -0.48 8.70 14.02
N TRP A 89 0.35 8.67 12.97
CA TRP A 89 1.21 9.79 12.60
C TRP A 89 0.44 10.96 11.99
N LEU A 90 -0.47 10.72 11.04
CA LEU A 90 -1.32 11.75 10.42
C LEU A 90 -2.10 12.54 11.48
N ARG A 91 -2.75 11.84 12.43
CA ARG A 91 -3.46 12.46 13.55
C ARG A 91 -2.54 13.35 14.40
N ARG A 92 -1.34 12.87 14.76
CA ARG A 92 -0.35 13.67 15.50
C ARG A 92 0.09 14.92 14.74
N LYS A 93 0.25 14.79 13.42
CA LYS A 93 0.64 15.90 12.53
C LYS A 93 -0.52 16.83 12.17
N ARG A 94 -1.75 16.50 12.58
CA ARG A 94 -2.98 17.21 12.21
C ARG A 94 -3.15 17.31 10.69
N LEU A 95 -2.74 16.26 9.99
CA LEU A 95 -2.98 16.08 8.55
C LEU A 95 -4.32 15.37 8.34
N ASP A 96 -4.90 15.51 7.14
CA ASP A 96 -6.20 14.93 6.82
C ASP A 96 -6.11 13.41 6.59
N GLU A 97 -6.35 12.65 7.66
CA GLU A 97 -6.38 11.18 7.62
C GLU A 97 -7.45 10.66 6.66
N ARG A 98 -8.63 11.29 6.63
CA ARG A 98 -9.75 10.81 5.82
C ARG A 98 -9.45 10.98 4.35
N ALA A 99 -8.95 12.15 3.95
CA ALA A 99 -8.55 12.40 2.57
C ALA A 99 -7.48 11.41 2.10
N PHE A 100 -6.45 11.17 2.93
CA PHE A 100 -5.42 10.17 2.63
C PHE A 100 -6.02 8.78 2.39
N LEU A 101 -6.84 8.27 3.32
CA LEU A 101 -7.39 6.92 3.23
C LEU A 101 -8.32 6.75 2.01
N LEU A 102 -9.14 7.75 1.71
CA LEU A 102 -10.03 7.72 0.56
C LEU A 102 -9.23 7.70 -0.76
N ARG A 103 -8.24 8.58 -0.89
CA ARG A 103 -7.40 8.62 -2.09
C ARG A 103 -6.58 7.34 -2.26
N HIS A 104 -6.04 6.80 -1.17
CA HIS A 104 -5.31 5.53 -1.18
C HIS A 104 -6.21 4.41 -1.72
N ILE A 105 -7.41 4.25 -1.19
CA ILE A 105 -8.36 3.21 -1.65
C ILE A 105 -8.74 3.41 -3.13
N GLU A 106 -8.95 4.64 -3.56
CA GLU A 106 -9.27 4.96 -4.96
C GLU A 106 -8.16 4.49 -5.91
N ILE A 107 -6.90 4.83 -5.61
CA ILE A 107 -5.74 4.44 -6.42
C ILE A 107 -5.59 2.91 -6.43
N LEU A 108 -5.76 2.23 -5.29
CA LEU A 108 -5.66 0.78 -5.25
C LEU A 108 -6.76 0.08 -6.05
N ARG A 109 -7.98 0.65 -6.07
CA ARG A 109 -9.08 0.12 -6.87
C ARG A 109 -8.81 0.28 -8.36
N ALA A 110 -8.30 1.44 -8.78
CA ALA A 110 -7.91 1.69 -10.16
C ALA A 110 -6.84 0.69 -10.60
N TRP A 111 -5.75 0.57 -9.84
CA TRP A 111 -4.66 -0.36 -10.14
C TRP A 111 -5.11 -1.82 -10.23
N ARG A 112 -5.95 -2.30 -9.29
CA ARG A 112 -6.50 -3.67 -9.36
C ARG A 112 -7.42 -3.87 -10.56
N GLY A 113 -8.16 -2.85 -10.98
CA GLY A 113 -8.96 -2.87 -12.19
C GLY A 113 -8.10 -3.03 -13.44
N ASP A 114 -6.98 -2.32 -13.50
CA ASP A 114 -6.01 -2.40 -14.61
C ASP A 114 -5.34 -3.79 -14.65
N VAL A 115 -4.91 -4.31 -13.50
CA VAL A 115 -4.33 -5.67 -13.40
C VAL A 115 -5.34 -6.74 -13.79
N ALA A 116 -6.60 -6.60 -13.36
CA ALA A 116 -7.67 -7.52 -13.76
C ALA A 116 -8.00 -7.44 -15.25
N SER A 117 -7.83 -6.27 -15.88
CA SER A 117 -8.01 -6.10 -17.32
C SER A 117 -6.80 -6.58 -18.14
N ALA A 118 -5.61 -6.63 -17.54
CA ALA A 118 -4.39 -7.15 -18.15
C ALA A 118 -4.24 -8.67 -18.04
N HIS A 119 -4.96 -9.32 -17.13
CA HIS A 119 -5.00 -10.77 -17.01
C HIS A 119 -6.20 -11.34 -17.76
N GLU A 120 -5.98 -11.94 -18.94
CA GLU A 120 -6.97 -12.81 -19.57
C GLU A 120 -7.38 -13.88 -18.54
N PRO A 121 -8.67 -14.14 -18.31
CA PRO A 121 -9.09 -14.92 -17.16
C PRO A 121 -8.62 -16.36 -17.33
N VAL A 122 -7.69 -16.81 -16.48
CA VAL A 122 -7.52 -18.25 -16.22
C VAL A 122 -8.82 -18.68 -15.53
N GLY A 123 -9.65 -19.38 -16.30
CA GLY A 123 -10.99 -19.78 -15.89
C GLY A 123 -11.01 -20.44 -14.51
N VAL A 124 -11.61 -19.75 -13.54
CA VAL A 124 -12.11 -20.41 -12.35
C VAL A 124 -13.39 -21.11 -12.78
N VAL A 125 -13.30 -22.42 -12.98
CA VAL A 125 -14.47 -23.29 -12.96
C VAL A 125 -15.02 -23.26 -11.54
N VAL A 126 -16.04 -22.43 -11.31
CA VAL A 126 -16.91 -22.59 -10.16
C VAL A 126 -17.85 -23.74 -10.48
N ASP A 127 -17.67 -24.88 -9.80
CA ASP A 127 -18.68 -25.93 -9.82
C ASP A 127 -20.00 -25.33 -9.31
N ALA A 128 -20.95 -25.19 -10.24
CA ALA A 128 -22.30 -24.76 -9.94
C ALA A 128 -22.96 -25.82 -9.06
N ALA A 129 -23.17 -25.48 -7.78
CA ALA A 129 -24.08 -26.24 -6.94
C ALA A 129 -25.48 -26.24 -7.59
N PRO A 130 -26.15 -27.40 -7.74
CA PRO A 130 -27.44 -27.42 -8.39
C PRO A 130 -28.48 -26.70 -7.53
N ALA A 131 -29.21 -25.79 -8.17
CA ALA A 131 -30.37 -25.14 -7.62
C ALA A 131 -31.40 -26.20 -7.21
N ALA A 132 -31.69 -26.29 -5.91
CA ALA A 132 -32.83 -27.01 -5.42
C ALA A 132 -34.10 -26.30 -5.93
N ALA A 133 -34.89 -27.03 -6.70
CA ALA A 133 -36.20 -26.61 -7.18
C ALA A 133 -37.17 -26.42 -6.01
N GLU A 134 -37.79 -25.25 -5.90
CA GLU A 134 -39.02 -25.08 -5.13
C GLU A 134 -40.22 -25.46 -6.01
N PRO A 135 -41.09 -26.40 -5.60
CA PRO A 135 -42.34 -26.60 -6.31
C PRO A 135 -43.36 -25.53 -5.89
N ALA A 136 -44.02 -25.00 -6.92
CA ALA A 136 -45.14 -24.10 -6.84
C ALA A 136 -46.36 -24.72 -6.11
N GLY A 137 -46.94 -23.92 -5.22
CA GLY A 137 -48.40 -23.72 -5.05
C GLY A 137 -49.32 -24.92 -4.95
N ALA A 138 -49.94 -25.10 -3.77
CA ALA A 138 -51.26 -25.70 -3.63
C ALA A 138 -52.21 -24.71 -2.96
N ALA A 139 -53.38 -24.56 -3.57
CA ALA A 139 -54.42 -23.61 -3.27
C ALA A 139 -55.24 -23.94 -2.01
N SER A 140 -55.86 -22.91 -1.45
CA SER A 140 -57.07 -22.91 -0.62
C SER A 140 -58.01 -21.85 -1.24
N PRO A 141 -59.34 -21.90 -1.09
CA PRO A 141 -60.11 -22.29 0.10
C PRO A 141 -60.77 -23.67 0.08
#